data_AF-A0A9P9QE18-F1
#
_entry.id   AF-A0A9P9QE18-F1
#
_cell.length_a   1.000
_cell.length_b   1.000
_cell.length_c   1.000
_cell.angle_alpha   90.00
_cell.angle_beta   90.00
_cell.angle_gamma   90.00
#
_symmetry.space_group_name_H-M   'P 1'
#
loop_
_entity.id
_entity.type
_entity.pdbx_description
1 polymer ?
#
loop_
_entity_poly.entity_id
_entity_poly.type
_entity_poly.pdbx_seq_one_letter_code
_entity_poly.pdbx_strand_id
1 'polypeptide(L)'
;MKRSRSSSLPAAKPPLKRKHKEHETEIVPYKRVRFLIMSDTHSGELPSNLPDCDVLLHCGDLTDDGSPRSIAEALQGLSKVKAELRLVIAGNHDIALDKQYYLAEDSLETDVGTAHALISPEAKSMASKSGVIFLSEGTYRFTLSSGATFRIYASPQTLTHGASAFQYQTNEDRFNCTASTPVWAKNVGTESSIIPSDVDIVMTHGPMKYILDTTADGQSAGCEHLRRAIERVKPKLHCFGHIHTGYGAQRVEYAPRPKTEEDSDTIKPLQKEWIGKNQAAKKGYACLPPGSDEDFQQNKQTLCINAAMEGEKGTLENVPWLASHNPGRFTSRLLIGESVGPSADLQCDSFAIGSIQILHLDLNHSTLQQAINMTGSSSLVLYRSGPSSSMTTTQSPASLISSRLFSQQTGTAIATELLYRLLFDIINRFLATFQRLASKSMDEASSWIERKLQERRERLQEAKARSTNGLHVVEEVDKLAESSGFITCPIGGNSGARRQPPWVKSVLEGIEEGRLHDRDFYTNSW
;
A
#
# COMPACT_ATOMS: atom_id res chain seq x y z
N MET A 1 -38.32 84.72 56.78
CA MET A 1 -38.01 85.07 55.37
C MET A 1 -36.81 84.25 54.89
N LYS A 2 -36.72 83.96 53.58
CA LYS A 2 -35.49 83.65 52.78
C LYS A 2 -34.54 82.56 53.34
N ARG A 3 -34.48 81.39 52.68
CA ARG A 3 -33.41 80.93 51.74
C ARG A 3 -32.05 80.63 52.41
N SER A 4 -31.28 79.55 52.17
CA SER A 4 -31.40 78.20 51.56
C SER A 4 -30.16 77.89 50.70
N ARG A 5 -29.48 76.76 50.97
CA ARG A 5 -28.34 76.18 50.19
C ARG A 5 -27.04 77.02 50.24
N SER A 6 -25.86 76.45 50.04
CA SER A 6 -25.50 75.08 49.61
C SER A 6 -24.72 74.27 50.67
N SER A 7 -24.70 72.94 50.51
CA SER A 7 -24.05 71.97 51.40
C SER A 7 -22.69 71.53 50.87
N SER A 8 -21.69 71.41 51.76
CA SER A 8 -20.37 70.87 51.47
C SER A 8 -20.38 69.37 51.14
N LEU A 9 -19.59 68.94 50.15
CA LEU A 9 -19.24 67.53 49.92
C LEU A 9 -17.81 67.27 50.43
N PRO A 10 -17.59 66.27 51.32
CA PRO A 10 -16.26 65.91 51.80
C PRO A 10 -15.51 64.96 50.84
N ALA A 11 -14.20 64.81 51.10
CA ALA A 11 -13.19 64.11 50.31
C ALA A 11 -13.60 62.82 49.58
N ALA A 12 -13.04 62.64 48.37
CA ALA A 12 -13.19 61.45 47.56
C ALA A 12 -12.58 60.20 48.24
N LYS A 13 -13.27 59.06 48.13
CA LYS A 13 -12.77 57.76 48.59
C LYS A 13 -11.83 57.14 47.54
N PRO A 14 -10.79 56.40 47.94
CA PRO A 14 -9.94 55.67 47.01
C PRO A 14 -10.75 54.59 46.25
N PRO A 15 -10.36 54.25 45.01
CA PRO A 15 -11.11 53.29 44.19
C PRO A 15 -11.09 51.89 44.82
N LEU A 16 -12.28 51.31 44.96
CA LEU A 16 -12.45 49.92 45.38
C LEU A 16 -11.78 49.00 44.36
N LYS A 17 -10.79 48.21 44.80
CA LYS A 17 -10.24 47.11 44.00
C LYS A 17 -11.37 46.12 43.68
N ARG A 18 -11.91 46.19 42.46
CA ARG A 18 -12.73 45.10 41.91
C ARG A 18 -11.86 43.84 41.92
N LYS A 19 -12.19 42.88 42.78
CA LYS A 19 -11.71 41.51 42.58
C LYS A 19 -12.29 41.04 41.26
N HIS A 20 -11.45 40.94 40.23
CA HIS A 20 -11.76 40.04 39.13
C HIS A 20 -11.86 38.66 39.76
N LYS A 21 -13.07 38.08 39.76
CA LYS A 21 -13.16 36.64 39.70
C LYS A 21 -12.69 36.28 38.30
N GLU A 22 -11.43 35.89 38.20
CA GLU A 22 -11.01 35.04 37.10
C GLU A 22 -11.87 33.78 37.22
N HIS A 23 -12.81 33.62 36.29
CA HIS A 23 -13.31 32.29 36.00
C HIS A 23 -12.17 31.58 35.30
N GLU A 24 -11.36 30.86 36.09
CA GLU A 24 -10.74 29.65 35.60
C GLU A 24 -11.89 28.78 35.06
N THR A 25 -12.09 28.82 33.74
CA THR A 25 -12.92 27.86 33.05
C THR A 25 -12.21 26.53 33.23
N GLU A 26 -12.72 25.72 34.15
CA GLU A 26 -12.24 24.36 34.41
C GLU A 26 -12.15 23.62 33.06
N ILE A 27 -10.91 23.45 32.56
CA ILE A 27 -10.68 22.85 31.25
C ILE A 27 -10.89 21.35 31.42
N VAL A 28 -12.17 20.93 31.36
CA VAL A 28 -12.56 19.53 31.30
C VAL A 28 -11.78 18.92 30.14
N PRO A 29 -10.80 18.03 30.40
CA PRO A 29 -9.89 17.59 29.35
C PRO A 29 -10.68 16.77 28.35
N TYR A 30 -10.78 17.26 27.10
CA TYR A 30 -11.47 16.56 26.03
C TYR A 30 -11.10 15.08 26.00
N LYS A 31 -12.11 14.21 26.17
CA LYS A 31 -11.95 12.76 26.17
C LYS A 31 -11.15 12.36 24.92
N ARG A 32 -10.00 11.72 25.11
CA ARG A 32 -9.20 11.22 23.98
C ARG A 32 -10.05 10.27 23.14
N VAL A 33 -10.05 10.45 21.82
CA VAL A 33 -10.67 9.51 20.87
C VAL A 33 -9.73 8.31 20.74
N ARG A 34 -10.27 7.11 20.92
CA ARG A 34 -9.54 5.84 20.83
C ARG A 34 -9.80 5.19 19.49
N PHE A 35 -8.75 5.06 18.70
CA PHE A 35 -8.74 4.41 17.40
C PHE A 35 -8.20 2.98 17.57
N LEU A 36 -9.03 1.97 17.31
CA LEU A 36 -8.56 0.60 17.11
C LEU A 36 -8.25 0.44 15.62
N ILE A 37 -7.07 -0.09 15.31
CA ILE A 37 -6.50 -0.09 13.97
C ILE A 37 -6.09 -1.51 13.62
N MET A 38 -6.62 -2.03 12.53
CA MET A 38 -6.32 -3.34 11.96
C MET A 38 -6.16 -3.23 10.43
N SER A 39 -5.61 -4.27 9.84
CA SER A 39 -5.41 -4.44 8.41
C SER A 39 -5.05 -5.92 8.18
N ASP A 40 -5.14 -6.41 6.95
CA ASP A 40 -4.62 -7.72 6.53
C ASP A 40 -5.18 -8.82 7.44
N THR A 41 -6.52 -8.91 7.47
CA THR A 41 -7.26 -9.89 8.27
C THR A 41 -7.54 -11.19 7.53
N HIS A 42 -7.35 -11.25 6.20
CA HIS A 42 -7.23 -12.50 5.44
C HIS A 42 -8.29 -13.56 5.81
N SER A 43 -9.57 -13.15 5.74
CA SER A 43 -10.75 -13.95 6.07
C SER A 43 -10.80 -14.52 7.52
N GLY A 44 -9.82 -14.21 8.37
CA GLY A 44 -9.58 -14.85 9.66
C GLY A 44 -10.52 -14.38 10.77
N GLU A 45 -10.80 -15.27 11.72
CA GLU A 45 -11.65 -14.92 12.85
C GLU A 45 -10.94 -13.94 13.81
N LEU A 46 -11.49 -12.72 13.87
CA LEU A 46 -11.03 -11.67 14.78
C LEU A 46 -11.03 -12.14 16.25
N PRO A 47 -10.01 -11.76 17.06
CA PRO A 47 -9.92 -12.15 18.46
C PRO A 47 -11.17 -11.78 19.29
N SER A 48 -11.55 -12.65 20.23
CA SER A 48 -12.71 -12.42 21.11
C SER A 48 -12.45 -11.43 22.26
N ASN A 49 -11.19 -11.04 22.49
CA ASN A 49 -10.75 -10.15 23.56
C ASN A 49 -10.39 -8.72 23.09
N LEU A 50 -10.95 -8.27 21.97
CA LEU A 50 -10.70 -6.92 21.43
C LEU A 50 -11.19 -5.81 22.38
N PRO A 51 -10.49 -4.67 22.44
CA PRO A 51 -10.86 -3.56 23.33
C PRO A 51 -12.05 -2.75 22.79
N ASP A 52 -12.87 -2.24 23.71
CA ASP A 52 -13.77 -1.10 23.45
C ASP A 52 -12.96 0.04 22.79
N CYS A 53 -13.42 0.55 21.66
CA CYS A 53 -12.86 1.74 21.01
C CYS A 53 -13.96 2.78 20.71
N ASP A 54 -13.57 3.95 20.25
CA ASP A 54 -14.53 4.97 19.79
C ASP A 54 -14.64 4.91 18.24
N VAL A 55 -13.51 4.68 17.55
CA VAL A 55 -13.43 4.44 16.10
C VAL A 55 -12.63 3.16 15.82
N LEU A 56 -13.12 2.31 14.93
CA LEU A 56 -12.37 1.23 14.29
C LEU A 56 -11.92 1.68 12.89
N LEU A 57 -10.65 1.43 12.56
CA LEU A 57 -10.05 1.63 11.23
C LEU A 57 -9.56 0.27 10.71
N HIS A 58 -9.98 -0.13 9.51
CA HIS A 58 -9.46 -1.29 8.79
C HIS A 58 -8.80 -0.85 7.49
N CYS A 59 -7.52 -1.16 7.34
CA CYS A 59 -6.65 -0.60 6.30
C CYS A 59 -6.49 -1.51 5.07
N GLY A 60 -7.49 -2.33 4.75
CA GLY A 60 -7.50 -3.20 3.58
C GLY A 60 -7.14 -4.66 3.88
N ASP A 61 -7.30 -5.51 2.86
CA ASP A 61 -7.18 -6.97 2.90
C ASP A 61 -8.05 -7.59 3.99
N LEU A 62 -9.37 -7.41 3.79
CA LEU A 62 -10.41 -8.05 4.59
C LEU A 62 -10.43 -9.56 4.33
N THR A 63 -10.16 -9.96 3.09
CA THR A 63 -10.39 -11.30 2.53
C THR A 63 -9.13 -11.82 1.81
N ASP A 64 -9.08 -13.12 1.54
CA ASP A 64 -7.99 -13.73 0.73
C ASP A 64 -8.28 -13.75 -0.77
N ASP A 65 -9.56 -13.88 -1.11
CA ASP A 65 -10.05 -14.24 -2.45
C ASP A 65 -10.96 -13.18 -3.07
N GLY A 66 -11.20 -12.06 -2.36
CA GLY A 66 -12.11 -10.99 -2.77
C GLY A 66 -13.55 -11.42 -2.99
N SER A 67 -13.96 -12.63 -2.62
CA SER A 67 -15.27 -13.13 -3.03
C SER A 67 -16.41 -12.42 -2.27
N PRO A 68 -17.59 -12.22 -2.89
CA PRO A 68 -18.72 -11.60 -2.20
C PRO A 68 -19.11 -12.32 -0.90
N ARG A 69 -18.85 -13.63 -0.81
CA ARG A 69 -19.06 -14.40 0.41
C ARG A 69 -18.07 -13.99 1.50
N SER A 70 -16.76 -14.02 1.21
CA SER A 70 -15.71 -13.63 2.16
C SER A 70 -15.89 -12.19 2.63
N ILE A 71 -16.26 -11.28 1.72
CA ILE A 71 -16.55 -9.87 2.05
C ILE A 71 -17.73 -9.77 3.03
N ALA A 72 -18.82 -10.53 2.81
CA ALA A 72 -19.96 -10.53 3.72
C ALA A 72 -19.62 -11.11 5.11
N GLU A 73 -18.81 -12.18 5.16
CA GLU A 73 -18.36 -12.81 6.41
C GLU A 73 -17.38 -11.90 7.18
N ALA A 74 -16.46 -11.21 6.50
CA ALA A 74 -15.55 -10.23 7.10
C ALA A 74 -16.29 -8.99 7.66
N LEU A 75 -17.24 -8.42 6.91
CA LEU A 75 -18.10 -7.32 7.38
C LEU A 75 -18.88 -7.74 8.64
N GLN A 76 -19.44 -8.96 8.66
CA GLN A 76 -20.09 -9.50 9.85
C GLN A 76 -19.11 -9.69 11.02
N GLY A 77 -17.86 -10.09 10.76
CA GLY A 77 -16.79 -10.13 11.75
C GLY A 77 -16.54 -8.77 12.41
N LEU A 78 -16.41 -7.71 11.62
CA LEU A 78 -16.20 -6.34 12.11
C LEU A 78 -17.38 -5.80 12.95
N SER A 79 -18.61 -6.26 12.71
CA SER A 79 -19.77 -5.90 13.53
C SER A 79 -19.61 -6.31 15.01
N LYS A 80 -18.86 -7.38 15.30
CA LYS A 80 -18.55 -7.86 16.66
C LYS A 80 -17.74 -6.83 17.47
N VAL A 81 -16.97 -5.97 16.81
CA VAL A 81 -16.11 -4.96 17.46
C VAL A 81 -16.98 -3.82 17.99
N LYS A 82 -16.81 -3.45 19.26
CA LYS A 82 -17.55 -2.36 19.90
C LYS A 82 -16.88 -1.01 19.63
N ALA A 83 -17.40 -0.32 18.60
CA ALA A 83 -17.01 1.01 18.14
C ALA A 83 -18.25 1.86 17.82
N GLU A 84 -18.12 3.19 17.84
CA GLU A 84 -19.15 4.10 17.35
C GLU A 84 -19.13 4.19 15.81
N LEU A 85 -17.93 4.30 15.23
CA LEU A 85 -17.68 4.23 13.80
C LEU A 85 -16.78 3.04 13.46
N ARG A 86 -17.03 2.38 12.33
CA ARG A 86 -16.11 1.41 11.72
C ARG A 86 -15.84 1.85 10.30
N LEU A 87 -14.63 2.35 10.05
CA LEU A 87 -14.21 2.87 8.74
C LEU A 87 -13.29 1.83 8.09
N VAL A 88 -13.57 1.48 6.84
CA VAL A 88 -12.92 0.37 6.13
C VAL A 88 -12.54 0.83 4.73
N ILE A 89 -11.32 0.51 4.29
CA ILE A 89 -10.93 0.51 2.87
C ILE A 89 -10.72 -0.94 2.39
N ALA A 90 -10.72 -1.13 1.07
CA ALA A 90 -10.25 -2.36 0.44
C ALA A 90 -8.71 -2.45 0.50
N GLY A 91 -8.18 -3.65 0.35
CA GLY A 91 -6.79 -3.89 -0.07
C GLY A 91 -6.71 -4.66 -1.38
N ASN A 92 -5.51 -5.08 -1.79
CA ASN A 92 -5.31 -5.71 -3.10
C ASN A 92 -5.84 -7.16 -3.21
N HIS A 93 -6.12 -7.85 -2.09
CA HIS A 93 -6.81 -9.14 -2.07
C HIS A 93 -8.33 -9.02 -2.16
N ASP A 94 -8.92 -7.85 -1.90
CA ASP A 94 -10.37 -7.62 -1.98
C ASP A 94 -10.86 -7.45 -3.44
N ILE A 95 -10.39 -8.33 -4.33
CA ILE A 95 -10.32 -8.15 -5.79
C ILE A 95 -11.65 -7.83 -6.48
N ALA A 96 -12.79 -8.34 -6.01
CA ALA A 96 -14.10 -8.06 -6.63
C ALA A 96 -14.60 -6.62 -6.40
N LEU A 97 -13.90 -5.83 -5.57
CA LEU A 97 -14.15 -4.40 -5.38
C LEU A 97 -13.36 -3.51 -6.36
N ASP A 98 -12.40 -4.07 -7.11
CA ASP A 98 -11.78 -3.44 -8.26
C ASP A 98 -12.37 -4.02 -9.55
N LYS A 99 -13.41 -3.34 -10.06
CA LYS A 99 -14.08 -3.75 -11.30
C LYS A 99 -13.15 -3.79 -12.51
N GLN A 100 -12.08 -2.99 -12.56
CA GLN A 100 -11.18 -2.97 -13.71
C GLN A 100 -10.26 -4.19 -13.68
N TYR A 101 -9.68 -4.49 -12.52
CA TYR A 101 -8.87 -5.69 -12.32
C TYR A 101 -9.69 -6.98 -12.50
N TYR A 102 -10.81 -7.12 -11.78
CA TYR A 102 -11.58 -8.38 -11.76
C TYR A 102 -12.16 -8.77 -13.13
N LEU A 103 -12.48 -7.80 -13.99
CA LEU A 103 -12.96 -8.08 -15.34
C LEU A 103 -11.84 -8.33 -16.37
N ALA A 104 -10.59 -7.95 -16.07
CA ALA A 104 -9.45 -8.32 -16.90
C ALA A 104 -9.05 -9.80 -16.68
N GLU A 105 -9.23 -10.31 -15.47
CA GLU A 105 -8.98 -11.71 -15.09
C GLU A 105 -10.14 -12.67 -15.46
N ASP A 106 -10.80 -12.44 -16.61
CA ASP A 106 -11.90 -13.25 -17.20
C ASP A 106 -13.04 -13.66 -16.22
N SER A 107 -13.25 -12.89 -15.15
CA SER A 107 -14.13 -13.25 -14.03
C SER A 107 -15.52 -12.59 -14.10
N LEU A 108 -16.46 -13.11 -13.30
CA LEU A 108 -17.90 -12.81 -13.48
C LEU A 108 -18.29 -11.41 -13.00
N GLU A 109 -18.89 -10.60 -13.88
CA GLU A 109 -19.43 -9.27 -13.52
C GLU A 109 -20.52 -9.36 -12.43
N THR A 110 -21.20 -10.51 -12.29
CA THR A 110 -22.15 -10.75 -11.20
C THR A 110 -21.49 -10.71 -9.81
N ASP A 111 -20.24 -11.13 -9.70
CA ASP A 111 -19.52 -11.13 -8.43
C ASP A 111 -19.16 -9.70 -8.04
N VAL A 112 -18.64 -8.92 -8.99
CA VAL A 112 -18.39 -7.46 -8.84
C VAL A 112 -19.66 -6.73 -8.41
N GLY A 113 -20.77 -6.96 -9.12
CA GLY A 113 -22.07 -6.36 -8.78
C GLY A 113 -22.56 -6.74 -7.38
N THR A 114 -22.31 -7.98 -6.95
CA THR A 114 -22.66 -8.45 -5.60
C THR A 114 -21.73 -7.85 -4.54
N ALA A 115 -20.42 -7.82 -4.77
CA ALA A 115 -19.41 -7.26 -3.86
C ALA A 115 -19.66 -5.78 -3.59
N HIS A 116 -19.87 -4.97 -4.64
CA HIS A 116 -20.22 -3.57 -4.48
C HIS A 116 -21.56 -3.37 -3.73
N ALA A 117 -22.58 -4.21 -3.97
CA ALA A 117 -23.86 -4.16 -3.26
C ALA A 117 -23.76 -4.57 -1.77
N LEU A 118 -22.71 -5.30 -1.36
CA LEU A 118 -22.46 -5.64 0.04
C LEU A 118 -21.82 -4.48 0.82
N ILE A 119 -20.91 -3.74 0.18
CA ILE A 119 -20.20 -2.59 0.78
C ILE A 119 -20.95 -1.25 0.66
N SER A 120 -22.04 -1.21 -0.11
CA SER A 120 -22.73 0.04 -0.46
C SER A 120 -23.36 0.77 0.74
N PRO A 121 -23.56 2.10 0.69
CA PRO A 121 -24.06 2.89 1.83
C PRO A 121 -25.57 2.74 2.09
N GLU A 122 -26.31 2.03 1.24
CA GLU A 122 -27.74 1.79 1.43
C GLU A 122 -28.02 0.95 2.69
N ALA A 123 -29.06 1.30 3.44
CA ALA A 123 -29.43 0.64 4.69
C ALA A 123 -29.78 -0.88 4.58
N LYS A 124 -29.80 -1.44 3.36
CA LYS A 124 -30.00 -2.87 3.09
C LYS A 124 -28.70 -3.65 2.87
N SER A 125 -27.56 -2.99 2.65
CA SER A 125 -26.26 -3.63 2.42
C SER A 125 -25.75 -4.38 3.65
N MET A 126 -24.72 -5.21 3.48
CA MET A 126 -24.10 -5.90 4.62
C MET A 126 -23.22 -4.96 5.45
N ALA A 127 -22.56 -3.98 4.83
CA ALA A 127 -21.80 -2.96 5.56
C ALA A 127 -22.71 -2.13 6.47
N SER A 128 -23.82 -1.59 5.96
CA SER A 128 -24.78 -0.82 6.74
C SER A 128 -25.37 -1.62 7.92
N LYS A 129 -25.76 -2.88 7.69
CA LYS A 129 -26.24 -3.80 8.74
C LYS A 129 -25.18 -4.12 9.81
N SER A 130 -23.90 -4.13 9.40
CA SER A 130 -22.76 -4.40 10.28
C SER A 130 -22.26 -3.16 11.03
N GLY A 131 -22.85 -1.99 10.78
CA GLY A 131 -22.37 -0.72 11.32
C GLY A 131 -20.99 -0.34 10.77
N VAL A 132 -20.72 -0.69 9.51
CA VAL A 132 -19.49 -0.44 8.76
C VAL A 132 -19.74 0.60 7.68
N ILE A 133 -18.81 1.55 7.56
CA ILE A 133 -18.76 2.54 6.49
C ILE A 133 -17.55 2.19 5.62
N PHE A 134 -17.81 1.71 4.41
CA PHE A 134 -16.75 1.49 3.42
C PHE A 134 -16.39 2.83 2.77
N LEU A 135 -15.09 3.11 2.66
CA LEU A 135 -14.56 4.33 2.08
C LEU A 135 -13.93 4.02 0.71
N SER A 136 -14.31 4.81 -0.30
CA SER A 136 -13.56 4.88 -1.55
C SER A 136 -12.31 5.75 -1.36
N GLU A 137 -11.49 5.90 -2.40
CA GLU A 137 -10.42 6.90 -2.39
C GLU A 137 -11.02 8.32 -2.26
N GLY A 138 -10.54 9.11 -1.29
CA GLY A 138 -11.08 10.45 -1.02
C GLY A 138 -10.75 10.97 0.39
N THR A 139 -11.29 12.16 0.70
CA THR A 139 -11.19 12.79 2.03
C THR A 139 -12.55 12.94 2.68
N TYR A 140 -12.66 12.48 3.93
CA TYR A 140 -13.91 12.43 4.70
C TYR A 140 -13.77 13.20 6.01
N ARG A 141 -14.89 13.69 6.55
CA ARG A 141 -14.94 14.33 7.87
C ARG A 141 -16.00 13.64 8.73
N PHE A 142 -15.60 13.21 9.92
CA PHE A 142 -16.49 12.58 10.89
C PHE A 142 -16.64 13.44 12.15
N THR A 143 -17.77 13.27 12.83
CA THR A 143 -18.08 13.87 14.13
C THR A 143 -18.69 12.79 15.01
N LEU A 144 -18.10 12.56 16.18
CA LEU A 144 -18.56 11.56 17.15
C LEU A 144 -19.63 12.12 18.08
N SER A 145 -20.35 11.24 18.76
CA SER A 145 -21.32 11.54 19.83
C SER A 145 -20.75 12.41 20.95
N SER A 146 -19.44 12.36 21.15
CA SER A 146 -18.66 13.19 22.09
C SER A 146 -18.40 14.63 21.62
N GLY A 147 -18.84 15.01 20.41
CA GLY A 147 -18.53 16.29 19.77
C GLY A 147 -17.13 16.37 19.15
N ALA A 148 -16.32 15.32 19.30
CA ALA A 148 -15.00 15.22 18.67
C ALA A 148 -15.12 15.10 17.14
N THR A 149 -14.37 15.92 16.38
CA THR A 149 -14.37 15.87 14.91
C THR A 149 -12.96 15.65 14.37
N PHE A 150 -12.83 14.87 13.29
CA PHE A 150 -11.55 14.63 12.61
C PHE A 150 -11.75 14.52 11.09
N ARG A 151 -10.69 14.80 10.33
CA ARG A 151 -10.60 14.62 8.87
C ARG A 151 -9.68 13.45 8.55
N ILE A 152 -10.14 12.54 7.70
CA ILE A 152 -9.43 11.33 7.28
C ILE A 152 -9.34 11.27 5.76
N TYR A 153 -8.13 11.15 5.23
CA TYR A 153 -7.89 10.71 3.87
C TYR A 153 -7.90 9.17 3.83
N ALA A 154 -8.52 8.59 2.81
CA ALA A 154 -8.59 7.15 2.59
C ALA A 154 -8.13 6.81 1.16
N SER A 155 -7.36 5.73 0.97
CA SER A 155 -7.12 5.13 -0.35
C SER A 155 -6.75 3.64 -0.24
N PRO A 156 -7.37 2.73 -1.01
CA PRO A 156 -7.03 1.30 -1.02
C PRO A 156 -5.73 0.99 -1.79
N GLN A 157 -5.07 1.99 -2.37
CA GLN A 157 -4.17 1.78 -3.49
C GLN A 157 -2.72 1.46 -3.08
N THR A 158 -2.11 0.48 -3.75
CA THR A 158 -0.73 -0.02 -3.53
C THR A 158 0.16 0.16 -4.76
N LEU A 159 1.47 0.03 -4.58
CA LEU A 159 2.40 -0.03 -5.71
C LEU A 159 2.27 -1.37 -6.44
N THR A 160 2.49 -1.39 -7.75
CA THR A 160 2.45 -2.62 -8.56
C THR A 160 3.40 -3.69 -8.02
N HIS A 161 2.83 -4.83 -7.62
CA HIS A 161 3.55 -6.01 -7.15
C HIS A 161 2.76 -7.28 -7.50
N GLY A 162 3.29 -8.10 -8.42
CA GLY A 162 2.56 -9.24 -8.97
C GLY A 162 1.35 -8.82 -9.81
N ALA A 163 0.31 -9.65 -9.82
CA ALA A 163 -1.02 -9.31 -10.32
C ALA A 163 -1.96 -9.24 -9.10
N SER A 164 -2.54 -8.05 -8.85
CA SER A 164 -3.44 -7.81 -7.73
C SER A 164 -4.22 -6.50 -7.92
N ALA A 165 -5.32 -6.33 -7.18
CA ALA A 165 -6.22 -5.18 -7.34
C ALA A 165 -5.64 -3.87 -6.77
N PHE A 166 -6.21 -2.72 -7.19
CA PHE A 166 -5.90 -1.38 -6.69
C PHE A 166 -4.42 -0.93 -6.83
N GLN A 167 -3.70 -1.45 -7.82
CA GLN A 167 -2.27 -1.13 -8.04
C GLN A 167 -2.02 0.05 -9.01
N TYR A 168 -0.95 0.81 -8.77
CA TYR A 168 -0.43 1.86 -9.66
C TYR A 168 1.10 1.85 -9.74
N GLN A 169 1.67 2.47 -10.78
CA GLN A 169 3.09 2.32 -11.10
C GLN A 169 4.00 3.11 -10.14
N THR A 170 5.24 2.64 -9.98
CA THR A 170 6.24 3.23 -9.06
C THR A 170 6.72 4.63 -9.42
N ASN A 171 6.44 5.08 -10.65
CA ASN A 171 6.70 6.41 -11.17
C ASN A 171 5.43 7.30 -11.24
N GLU A 172 4.31 6.87 -10.68
CA GLU A 172 3.03 7.59 -10.73
C GLU A 172 2.71 8.31 -9.41
N ASP A 173 2.81 9.65 -9.43
CA ASP A 173 2.43 10.48 -8.28
C ASP A 173 0.93 10.77 -8.31
N ARG A 174 0.16 9.98 -7.56
CA ARG A 174 -1.28 10.20 -7.30
C ARG A 174 -1.55 11.11 -6.10
N PHE A 175 -0.61 11.22 -5.16
CA PHE A 175 -0.85 11.81 -3.84
C PHE A 175 -0.51 13.30 -3.74
N ASN A 176 0.21 13.84 -4.72
CA ASN A 176 0.63 15.24 -4.75
C ASN A 176 0.07 15.97 -5.99
N CYS A 177 -0.09 17.28 -5.85
CA CYS A 177 -0.38 18.15 -6.99
C CYS A 177 0.86 18.30 -7.88
N THR A 178 0.63 18.63 -9.15
CA THR A 178 1.67 18.72 -10.19
C THR A 178 2.84 19.64 -9.82
N ALA A 179 2.62 20.65 -8.98
CA ALA A 179 3.65 21.56 -8.48
C ALA A 179 4.52 21.01 -7.33
N SER A 180 4.29 19.76 -6.88
CA SER A 180 5.10 19.07 -5.86
C SER A 180 5.58 17.67 -6.30
N THR A 181 5.03 17.16 -7.41
CA THR A 181 5.49 15.96 -8.10
C THR A 181 6.91 16.17 -8.65
N PRO A 182 7.87 15.26 -8.40
CA PRO A 182 9.23 15.41 -8.89
C PRO A 182 9.32 15.14 -10.41
N VAL A 183 10.32 15.73 -11.07
CA VAL A 183 10.46 15.73 -12.55
C VAL A 183 10.58 14.33 -13.17
N TRP A 184 11.02 13.33 -12.40
CA TRP A 184 11.12 11.94 -12.86
C TRP A 184 9.78 11.18 -12.84
N ALA A 185 8.73 11.76 -12.24
CA ALA A 185 7.45 11.09 -12.03
C ALA A 185 6.33 11.65 -12.93
N LYS A 186 5.44 10.76 -13.35
CA LYS A 186 4.18 11.06 -14.02
C LYS A 186 3.15 11.46 -12.97
N ASN A 187 2.67 12.69 -12.97
CA ASN A 187 1.56 13.06 -12.09
C ASN A 187 0.26 12.43 -12.63
N VAL A 188 -0.44 11.67 -11.79
CA VAL A 188 -1.76 11.08 -12.07
C VAL A 188 -2.80 11.48 -11.02
N GLY A 189 -2.45 12.45 -10.16
CA GLY A 189 -3.29 12.93 -9.07
C GLY A 189 -4.63 13.50 -9.55
N THR A 190 -5.68 13.06 -8.88
CA THR A 190 -7.08 13.50 -9.02
C THR A 190 -7.50 14.28 -7.78
N GLU A 191 -8.66 14.94 -7.83
CA GLU A 191 -9.25 15.60 -6.65
C GLU A 191 -9.48 14.63 -5.46
N SER A 192 -9.75 13.35 -5.74
CA SER A 192 -9.90 12.31 -4.72
C SER A 192 -8.58 11.75 -4.19
N SER A 193 -7.54 11.62 -5.03
CA SER A 193 -6.27 10.97 -4.66
C SER A 193 -5.22 11.92 -4.09
N ILE A 194 -5.23 13.21 -4.43
CA ILE A 194 -4.27 14.18 -3.87
C ILE A 194 -4.60 14.44 -2.40
N ILE A 195 -3.67 14.12 -1.48
CA ILE A 195 -3.89 14.27 -0.04
C ILE A 195 -3.92 15.76 0.34
N PRO A 196 -5.03 16.31 0.90
CA PRO A 196 -5.11 17.72 1.26
C PRO A 196 -4.37 18.04 2.56
N SER A 197 -3.97 19.31 2.74
CA SER A 197 -3.07 19.76 3.82
C SER A 197 -3.70 19.89 5.21
N ASP A 198 -4.93 19.40 5.40
CA ASP A 198 -5.75 19.58 6.59
C ASP A 198 -6.43 18.27 7.05
N VAL A 199 -5.80 17.12 6.78
CA VAL A 199 -6.22 15.82 7.31
C VAL A 199 -5.46 15.45 8.58
N ASP A 200 -6.21 14.93 9.55
CA ASP A 200 -5.68 14.43 10.82
C ASP A 200 -5.13 13.01 10.68
N ILE A 201 -5.76 12.23 9.81
CA ILE A 201 -5.48 10.81 9.59
C ILE A 201 -5.27 10.59 8.10
N VAL A 202 -4.22 9.87 7.74
CA VAL A 202 -4.05 9.24 6.43
C VAL A 202 -4.23 7.74 6.63
N MET A 203 -5.18 7.14 5.93
CA MET A 203 -5.41 5.69 5.91
C MET A 203 -5.18 5.19 4.50
N THR A 204 -4.12 4.41 4.31
CA THR A 204 -3.77 3.80 3.02
C THR A 204 -3.59 2.32 3.22
N HIS A 205 -3.83 1.48 2.21
CA HIS A 205 -3.50 0.06 2.35
C HIS A 205 -1.98 -0.15 2.36
N GLY A 206 -1.29 0.38 1.34
CA GLY A 206 0.17 0.36 1.27
C GLY A 206 0.87 1.33 2.23
N PRO A 207 2.11 1.02 2.66
CA PRO A 207 2.94 1.90 3.47
C PRO A 207 3.60 3.03 2.66
N MET A 208 4.15 4.03 3.36
CA MET A 208 5.09 4.98 2.76
C MET A 208 6.53 4.44 2.82
N LYS A 209 7.37 4.86 1.87
CA LYS A 209 8.74 4.37 1.74
C LYS A 209 9.56 4.54 3.03
N TYR A 210 10.34 3.53 3.39
CA TYR A 210 11.25 3.47 4.54
C TYR A 210 10.59 3.60 5.94
N ILE A 211 9.28 3.37 6.08
CA ILE A 211 8.58 3.34 7.38
C ILE A 211 7.69 2.10 7.44
N LEU A 212 8.11 1.09 8.21
CA LEU A 212 7.38 -0.17 8.43
C LEU A 212 6.99 -0.90 7.11
N ASP A 213 7.84 -0.77 6.09
CA ASP A 213 7.62 -1.23 4.71
C ASP A 213 8.67 -2.26 4.24
N THR A 214 9.42 -2.82 5.18
CA THR A 214 10.51 -3.77 4.90
C THR A 214 9.96 -5.16 4.60
N THR A 215 10.20 -5.67 3.40
CA THR A 215 9.81 -7.02 2.94
C THR A 215 10.75 -8.10 3.45
N ALA A 216 10.38 -9.38 3.29
CA ALA A 216 11.13 -10.53 3.80
C ALA A 216 12.55 -10.69 3.18
N ASP A 217 12.79 -10.10 2.01
CA ASP A 217 14.10 -10.02 1.33
C ASP A 217 14.91 -8.76 1.72
N GLY A 218 14.41 -7.96 2.68
CA GLY A 218 15.04 -6.75 3.19
C GLY A 218 14.87 -5.51 2.30
N GLN A 219 14.07 -5.57 1.23
CA GLN A 219 13.80 -4.40 0.40
C GLN A 219 12.72 -3.48 1.02
N SER A 220 12.53 -2.31 0.41
CA SER A 220 11.56 -1.29 0.81
C SER A 220 10.44 -1.24 -0.24
N ALA A 221 9.23 -1.63 0.15
CA ALA A 221 8.07 -1.70 -0.73
C ALA A 221 7.15 -0.46 -0.66
N GLY A 222 7.45 0.50 0.23
CA GLY A 222 6.58 1.65 0.48
C GLY A 222 6.66 2.73 -0.59
N CYS A 223 5.57 3.47 -0.76
CA CYS A 223 5.44 4.48 -1.80
C CYS A 223 6.21 5.77 -1.49
N GLU A 224 7.01 6.24 -2.44
CA GLU A 224 7.79 7.48 -2.32
C GLU A 224 6.90 8.73 -2.43
N HIS A 225 5.93 8.71 -3.35
CA HIS A 225 4.95 9.79 -3.50
C HIS A 225 4.07 9.95 -2.25
N LEU A 226 3.76 8.84 -1.58
CA LEU A 226 3.06 8.86 -0.28
C LEU A 226 3.95 9.42 0.84
N ARG A 227 5.25 9.08 0.86
CA ARG A 227 6.23 9.67 1.79
C ARG A 227 6.30 11.20 1.63
N ARG A 228 6.40 11.69 0.38
CA ARG A 228 6.38 13.13 0.04
C ARG A 228 5.06 13.79 0.46
N ALA A 229 3.92 13.13 0.25
CA ALA A 229 2.62 13.65 0.67
C ALA A 229 2.50 13.73 2.20
N ILE A 230 2.98 12.73 2.95
CA ILE A 230 3.01 12.75 4.42
C ILE A 230 4.00 13.78 4.96
N GLU A 231 5.11 14.02 4.27
CA GLU A 231 6.01 15.15 4.57
C GLU A 231 5.33 16.51 4.35
N ARG A 232 4.56 16.65 3.28
CA ARG A 232 3.81 17.88 2.94
C ARG A 232 2.65 18.15 3.92
N VAL A 233 1.93 17.11 4.32
CA VAL A 233 0.67 17.21 5.09
C VAL A 233 0.88 17.13 6.61
N LYS A 234 1.81 16.29 7.08
CA LYS A 234 2.14 16.08 8.51
C LYS A 234 0.92 15.68 9.38
N PRO A 235 0.18 14.62 8.99
CA PRO A 235 -1.00 14.14 9.73
C PRO A 235 -0.62 13.66 11.14
N LYS A 236 -1.60 13.46 12.03
CA LYS A 236 -1.36 12.87 13.37
C LYS A 236 -1.14 11.37 13.32
N LEU A 237 -1.89 10.69 12.45
CA LEU A 237 -1.86 9.25 12.26
C LEU A 237 -1.68 8.93 10.78
N HIS A 238 -0.77 8.02 10.48
CA HIS A 238 -0.75 7.28 9.22
C HIS A 238 -0.93 5.80 9.56
N CYS A 239 -2.06 5.22 9.16
CA CYS A 239 -2.39 3.81 9.41
C CYS A 239 -2.53 3.03 8.10
N PHE A 240 -1.91 1.84 8.07
CA PHE A 240 -1.75 1.02 6.87
C PHE A 240 -1.44 -0.44 7.23
N GLY A 241 -1.22 -1.27 6.23
CA GLY A 241 -0.88 -2.68 6.38
C GLY A 241 -0.01 -3.16 5.22
N HIS A 242 -0.49 -4.17 4.47
CA HIS A 242 0.05 -4.74 3.23
C HIS A 242 1.39 -5.46 3.37
N ILE A 243 2.34 -4.93 4.15
CA ILE A 243 3.65 -5.53 4.37
C ILE A 243 3.67 -6.18 5.76
N HIS A 244 3.30 -7.46 5.84
CA HIS A 244 3.11 -8.19 7.11
C HIS A 244 4.37 -8.20 8.00
N THR A 245 5.55 -8.35 7.40
CA THR A 245 6.86 -8.23 8.07
C THR A 245 7.12 -6.85 8.69
N GLY A 246 6.42 -5.83 8.20
CA GLY A 246 6.48 -4.45 8.68
C GLY A 246 5.75 -4.20 10.00
N TYR A 247 4.80 -5.07 10.41
CA TYR A 247 3.86 -4.86 11.53
C TYR A 247 4.46 -4.14 12.75
N GLY A 248 3.75 -3.12 13.24
CA GLY A 248 4.08 -2.38 14.45
C GLY A 248 3.77 -0.89 14.34
N ALA A 249 4.42 -0.09 15.18
CA ALA A 249 4.33 1.36 15.14
C ALA A 249 5.72 2.00 15.10
N GLN A 250 5.80 3.18 14.50
CA GLN A 250 7.01 4.02 14.45
C GLN A 250 6.57 5.48 14.39
N ARG A 251 7.19 6.33 15.20
CA ARG A 251 6.93 7.78 15.14
C ARG A 251 7.94 8.44 14.19
N VAL A 252 7.49 9.48 13.49
CA VAL A 252 8.37 10.30 12.65
C VAL A 252 8.32 11.77 13.07
N GLU A 253 9.47 12.41 12.99
CA GLU A 253 9.67 13.85 13.16
C GLU A 253 10.03 14.52 11.84
N TYR A 254 10.00 15.86 11.83
CA TYR A 254 10.28 16.64 10.64
C TYR A 254 11.42 17.63 10.89
N ALA A 255 12.50 17.48 10.14
CA ALA A 255 13.61 18.42 10.15
C ALA A 255 13.20 19.79 9.56
N PRO A 256 13.94 20.88 9.89
CA PRO A 256 13.92 22.09 9.08
C PRO A 256 14.48 21.77 7.68
N ARG A 257 13.77 22.14 6.61
CA ARG A 257 14.28 21.99 5.24
C ARG A 257 15.44 22.97 4.99
N PRO A 258 16.58 22.56 4.40
CA PRO A 258 17.65 23.47 3.99
C PRO A 258 17.15 24.43 2.91
N LYS A 259 17.68 25.66 2.89
CA LYS A 259 17.36 26.64 1.83
C LYS A 259 18.01 26.34 0.47
N THR A 260 18.87 25.33 0.41
CA THR A 260 19.69 24.97 -0.76
C THR A 260 19.20 23.73 -1.49
N GLU A 261 18.27 22.98 -0.89
CA GLU A 261 17.83 21.66 -1.35
C GLU A 261 16.30 21.58 -1.21
N GLU A 262 15.56 22.09 -2.21
CA GLU A 262 14.10 22.13 -2.15
C GLU A 262 13.45 20.73 -2.10
N ASP A 263 14.16 19.71 -2.58
CA ASP A 263 13.72 18.31 -2.65
C ASP A 263 14.29 17.41 -1.54
N SER A 264 14.95 17.97 -0.51
CA SER A 264 15.47 17.18 0.60
C SER A 264 14.35 16.61 1.47
N ASP A 265 14.36 15.29 1.70
CA ASP A 265 13.46 14.62 2.63
C ASP A 265 13.70 15.09 4.08
N THR A 266 12.70 15.70 4.71
CA THR A 266 12.77 16.11 6.12
C THR A 266 12.28 15.06 7.11
N ILE A 267 11.75 13.91 6.68
CA ILE A 267 11.27 12.86 7.59
C ILE A 267 12.44 12.22 8.33
N LYS A 268 12.42 12.35 9.66
CA LYS A 268 13.32 11.69 10.60
C LYS A 268 12.57 10.55 11.29
N PRO A 269 12.82 9.28 10.95
CA PRO A 269 12.24 8.16 11.67
C PRO A 269 12.82 8.08 13.08
N LEU A 270 11.96 7.98 14.09
CA LEU A 270 12.38 7.55 15.43
C LEU A 270 12.52 6.02 15.45
N GLN A 271 12.99 5.47 16.58
CA GLN A 271 13.10 4.02 16.75
C GLN A 271 11.71 3.35 16.63
N LYS A 272 11.65 2.16 15.99
CA LYS A 272 10.42 1.35 15.94
C LYS A 272 9.96 1.03 17.36
N GLU A 273 8.68 1.26 17.64
CA GLU A 273 8.10 1.19 18.98
C GLU A 273 8.13 -0.23 19.53
N TRP A 274 8.45 -0.38 20.80
CA TRP A 274 8.61 -1.70 21.42
C TRP A 274 7.25 -2.35 21.71
N ILE A 275 6.98 -3.47 21.04
CA ILE A 275 5.78 -4.29 21.24
C ILE A 275 6.10 -5.42 22.22
N GLY A 276 5.59 -5.31 23.45
CA GLY A 276 5.64 -6.40 24.42
C GLY A 276 4.69 -7.53 24.03
N LYS A 277 5.05 -8.37 23.04
CA LYS A 277 4.16 -9.37 22.39
C LYS A 277 3.27 -10.13 23.37
N ASN A 278 3.83 -10.71 24.44
CA ASN A 278 3.07 -11.48 25.44
C ASN A 278 2.03 -10.63 26.21
N GLN A 279 2.34 -9.35 26.47
CA GLN A 279 1.40 -8.42 27.09
C GLN A 279 0.32 -7.97 26.09
N ALA A 280 0.71 -7.72 24.84
CA ALA A 280 -0.20 -7.30 23.78
C ALA A 280 -1.24 -8.41 23.44
N ALA A 281 -0.78 -9.65 23.28
CA ALA A 281 -1.65 -10.82 23.12
C ALA A 281 -2.62 -11.00 24.31
N LYS A 282 -2.13 -10.88 25.55
CA LYS A 282 -2.98 -10.95 26.76
C LYS A 282 -4.00 -9.80 26.84
N LYS A 283 -3.66 -8.62 26.32
CA LYS A 283 -4.55 -7.44 26.24
C LYS A 283 -5.56 -7.51 25.09
N GLY A 284 -5.27 -8.27 24.03
CA GLY A 284 -6.00 -8.23 22.75
C GLY A 284 -5.60 -7.06 21.83
N TYR A 285 -4.57 -6.28 22.19
CA TYR A 285 -4.11 -5.12 21.41
C TYR A 285 -2.68 -4.69 21.75
N ALA A 286 -2.00 -4.10 20.76
CA ALA A 286 -0.77 -3.32 20.92
C ALA A 286 -1.10 -1.82 21.16
N CYS A 287 -0.21 -1.09 21.83
CA CYS A 287 -0.35 0.34 22.10
C CYS A 287 1.03 0.97 22.35
N LEU A 288 1.14 2.30 22.26
CA LEU A 288 2.39 3.00 22.59
C LEU A 288 2.79 2.74 24.05
N PRO A 289 4.09 2.51 24.35
CA PRO A 289 4.61 2.62 25.71
C PRO A 289 4.28 3.99 26.34
N PRO A 290 4.08 4.11 27.66
CA PRO A 290 3.64 5.37 28.28
C PRO A 290 4.51 6.59 27.95
N GLY A 291 5.84 6.45 27.98
CA GLY A 291 6.75 7.53 27.58
C GLY A 291 6.62 7.91 26.09
N SER A 292 6.45 6.91 25.21
CA SER A 292 6.21 7.16 23.78
C SER A 292 4.88 7.86 23.50
N ASP A 293 3.83 7.56 24.28
CA ASP A 293 2.57 8.35 24.23
C ASP A 293 2.79 9.76 24.74
N GLU A 294 3.41 9.95 25.92
CA GLU A 294 3.66 11.28 26.49
C GLU A 294 4.48 12.16 25.55
N ASP A 295 5.54 11.62 24.93
CA ASP A 295 6.31 12.31 23.88
C ASP A 295 5.45 12.66 22.66
N PHE A 296 4.62 11.73 22.19
CA PHE A 296 3.76 11.91 21.02
C PHE A 296 2.65 12.96 21.26
N GLN A 297 2.06 12.97 22.45
CA GLN A 297 1.08 13.99 22.85
C GLN A 297 1.74 15.36 23.05
N GLN A 298 3.04 15.43 23.36
CA GLN A 298 3.76 16.70 23.48
C GLN A 298 4.15 17.25 22.09
N ASN A 299 4.89 16.46 21.31
CA ASN A 299 5.59 16.89 20.10
C ASN A 299 4.71 17.04 18.84
N LYS A 300 5.31 17.56 17.76
CA LYS A 300 4.71 17.63 16.41
C LYS A 300 5.15 16.43 15.55
N GLN A 301 4.96 15.24 16.11
CA GLN A 301 5.21 13.95 15.47
C GLN A 301 3.99 13.46 14.68
N THR A 302 4.25 12.58 13.72
CA THR A 302 3.26 11.70 13.09
C THR A 302 3.47 10.29 13.61
N LEU A 303 2.40 9.60 14.00
CA LEU A 303 2.43 8.20 14.41
C LEU A 303 2.09 7.34 13.18
N CYS A 304 3.04 6.51 12.74
CA CYS A 304 2.86 5.56 11.66
C CYS A 304 2.60 4.17 12.24
N ILE A 305 1.56 3.48 11.77
CA ILE A 305 1.16 2.17 12.26
C ILE A 305 0.92 1.24 11.07
N ASN A 306 1.75 0.20 10.98
CA ASN A 306 1.48 -0.99 10.18
C ASN A 306 0.68 -1.96 11.06
N ALA A 307 -0.59 -2.14 10.72
CA ALA A 307 -1.58 -2.87 11.50
C ALA A 307 -1.89 -4.27 10.96
N ALA A 308 -1.06 -4.79 10.04
CA ALA A 308 -1.20 -6.11 9.46
C ALA A 308 -1.34 -7.19 10.53
N MET A 309 -2.53 -7.80 10.62
CA MET A 309 -2.84 -8.80 11.65
C MET A 309 -2.31 -10.18 11.27
N GLU A 310 -2.30 -10.49 9.98
CA GLU A 310 -1.58 -11.66 9.46
C GLU A 310 -0.05 -11.55 9.69
N GLY A 311 0.59 -12.70 9.93
CA GLY A 311 2.04 -12.88 9.96
C GLY A 311 2.53 -13.88 8.90
N GLU A 312 3.83 -14.21 8.94
CA GLU A 312 4.56 -15.02 7.94
C GLU A 312 4.02 -16.45 7.68
N LYS A 313 2.97 -16.88 8.39
CA LYS A 313 2.38 -18.23 8.32
C LYS A 313 1.00 -18.30 7.64
N GLY A 314 0.45 -17.20 7.13
CA GLY A 314 -0.92 -17.19 6.61
C GLY A 314 -1.97 -17.33 7.72
N THR A 315 -1.75 -16.62 8.84
CA THR A 315 -2.62 -16.63 10.04
C THR A 315 -2.45 -15.34 10.85
N LEU A 316 -3.45 -15.01 11.67
CA LEU A 316 -3.47 -13.82 12.53
C LEU A 316 -2.50 -13.94 13.73
N GLU A 317 -1.20 -13.75 13.47
CA GLU A 317 -0.14 -13.78 14.50
C GLU A 317 -0.04 -12.48 15.30
N ASN A 318 -0.52 -11.36 14.74
CA ASN A 318 -0.39 -10.02 15.30
C ASN A 318 -1.73 -9.51 15.86
N VAL A 319 -1.65 -8.67 16.90
CA VAL A 319 -2.84 -8.02 17.50
C VAL A 319 -3.03 -6.60 16.96
N PRO A 320 -4.26 -6.09 16.86
CA PRO A 320 -4.51 -4.74 16.37
C PRO A 320 -3.95 -3.67 17.31
N TRP A 321 -3.79 -2.45 16.78
CA TRP A 321 -3.23 -1.31 17.50
C TRP A 321 -4.32 -0.41 18.07
N LEU A 322 -4.23 -0.09 19.36
CA LEU A 322 -5.06 0.90 20.02
C LEU A 322 -4.27 2.20 20.20
N ALA A 323 -4.57 3.20 19.36
CA ALA A 323 -4.05 4.55 19.46
C ALA A 323 -5.06 5.48 20.17
N SER A 324 -4.59 6.57 20.78
CA SER A 324 -5.44 7.55 21.47
C SER A 324 -4.96 8.98 21.21
N HIS A 325 -5.85 9.88 20.77
CA HIS A 325 -5.50 11.28 20.51
C HIS A 325 -6.52 12.25 21.09
N ASN A 326 -6.08 13.45 21.48
CA ASN A 326 -6.98 14.50 21.98
C ASN A 326 -7.60 15.27 20.80
N PRO A 327 -8.94 15.27 20.62
CA PRO A 327 -9.59 15.92 19.48
C PRO A 327 -9.44 17.45 19.48
N GLY A 328 -9.11 18.07 20.62
CA GLY A 328 -8.72 19.50 20.66
C GLY A 328 -7.43 19.83 19.90
N ARG A 329 -6.69 18.82 19.39
CA ARG A 329 -5.58 18.99 18.44
C ARG A 329 -5.94 18.69 16.98
N PHE A 330 -7.12 18.14 16.70
CA PHE A 330 -7.59 17.84 15.33
C PHE A 330 -8.21 19.05 14.62
N THR A 331 -8.49 20.16 15.32
CA THR A 331 -8.92 21.42 14.68
C THR A 331 -8.31 22.65 15.33
N SER A 332 -7.33 23.28 14.66
CA SER A 332 -6.85 24.63 15.01
C SER A 332 -6.27 25.43 13.82
N ARG A 333 -6.85 25.27 12.63
CA ARG A 333 -6.75 26.27 11.54
C ARG A 333 -8.08 26.99 11.33
N LEU A 334 -8.55 27.65 12.40
CA LEU A 334 -9.55 28.69 12.26
C LEU A 334 -8.89 29.89 11.58
N LEU A 335 -9.02 29.99 10.25
CA LEU A 335 -8.69 31.23 9.55
C LEU A 335 -9.72 32.28 9.98
N ILE A 336 -9.31 33.17 10.87
CA ILE A 336 -10.08 34.37 11.23
C ILE A 336 -9.94 35.36 10.06
N GLY A 337 -10.66 35.06 8.98
CA GLY A 337 -10.96 35.96 7.88
C GLY A 337 -12.31 36.63 8.11
N GLU A 338 -12.42 37.89 7.73
CA GLU A 338 -13.49 38.79 8.20
C GLU A 338 -14.90 38.38 7.71
N SER A 339 -15.90 38.71 8.53
CA SER A 339 -17.31 38.41 8.26
C SER A 339 -17.88 39.31 7.16
N VAL A 340 -18.41 38.69 6.09
CA VAL A 340 -19.39 39.32 5.19
C VAL A 340 -20.66 38.46 5.21
N GLY A 341 -21.82 39.10 5.34
CA GLY A 341 -23.12 38.43 5.42
C GLY A 341 -23.61 37.87 4.08
N PRO A 342 -24.62 36.99 4.08
CA PRO A 342 -25.05 36.26 2.88
C PRO A 342 -25.86 37.14 1.91
N SER A 343 -25.70 36.85 0.62
CA SER A 343 -26.62 37.21 -0.46
C SER A 343 -26.88 35.98 -1.31
N ALA A 344 -28.06 35.89 -1.92
CA ALA A 344 -28.55 34.69 -2.60
C ALA A 344 -28.06 34.56 -4.06
N ASP A 345 -28.25 33.34 -4.59
CA ASP A 345 -28.50 32.93 -5.98
C ASP A 345 -28.04 33.85 -7.12
N LEU A 346 -27.22 33.31 -8.05
CA LEU A 346 -27.68 32.96 -9.41
C LEU A 346 -26.60 32.29 -10.28
N GLN A 347 -27.03 31.23 -10.98
CA GLN A 347 -26.66 30.73 -12.32
C GLN A 347 -25.21 30.71 -12.84
N CYS A 348 -24.96 29.69 -13.69
CA CYS A 348 -23.84 29.65 -14.62
C CYS A 348 -23.87 30.85 -15.59
N ASP A 349 -22.69 31.28 -16.05
CA ASP A 349 -22.40 31.14 -17.49
C ASP A 349 -20.90 31.08 -17.79
N SER A 350 -20.56 30.52 -18.95
CA SER A 350 -19.18 30.37 -19.44
C SER A 350 -18.65 31.66 -20.07
N PHE A 351 -17.34 31.95 -19.98
CA PHE A 351 -16.62 32.62 -21.09
C PHE A 351 -15.11 32.30 -21.13
N ALA A 352 -14.47 32.70 -22.22
CA ALA A 352 -13.28 32.04 -22.77
C ALA A 352 -11.92 32.69 -22.41
N ILE A 353 -10.88 31.86 -22.51
CA ILE A 353 -9.50 32.10 -22.99
C ILE A 353 -9.09 33.57 -23.18
N GLY A 354 -8.05 34.01 -22.46
CA GLY A 354 -7.47 35.34 -22.61
C GLY A 354 -5.94 35.40 -22.45
N SER A 355 -5.24 35.25 -23.58
CA SER A 355 -3.91 35.85 -23.91
C SER A 355 -2.66 35.62 -23.04
N ILE A 356 -1.60 35.19 -23.70
CA ILE A 356 -0.22 35.06 -23.19
C ILE A 356 0.47 36.44 -23.12
N GLN A 357 1.33 36.65 -22.11
CA GLN A 357 2.48 37.56 -22.23
C GLN A 357 3.77 36.86 -21.79
N ILE A 358 4.77 36.87 -22.68
CA ILE A 358 6.14 36.39 -22.44
C ILE A 358 7.01 37.63 -22.22
N LEU A 359 7.80 37.65 -21.14
CA LEU A 359 8.85 38.66 -20.94
C LEU A 359 10.18 38.13 -21.48
N HIS A 360 10.66 38.75 -22.56
CA HIS A 360 12.02 38.56 -23.07
C HIS A 360 13.04 39.17 -22.13
N LEU A 361 14.16 38.47 -21.91
CA LEU A 361 15.39 39.01 -21.31
C LEU A 361 16.61 38.42 -22.02
N ASP A 362 16.95 38.99 -23.17
CA ASP A 362 18.24 38.76 -23.83
C ASP A 362 19.35 39.52 -23.10
N LEU A 363 20.54 38.91 -22.96
CA LEU A 363 21.81 39.64 -22.87
C LEU A 363 23.07 38.75 -23.10
N ASN A 364 23.48 38.68 -24.37
CA ASN A 364 24.86 38.59 -24.91
C ASN A 364 25.90 37.56 -24.41
N HIS A 365 26.68 37.06 -25.37
CA HIS A 365 27.79 36.11 -25.24
C HIS A 365 29.18 36.81 -25.37
N SER A 366 30.28 36.02 -25.27
CA SER A 366 31.71 36.32 -25.57
C SER A 366 32.56 36.88 -24.39
N THR A 367 33.87 36.60 -24.22
CA THR A 367 34.86 35.84 -25.05
C THR A 367 36.09 35.27 -24.25
N LEU A 368 36.87 34.35 -24.87
CA LEU A 368 38.35 34.09 -24.75
C LEU A 368 39.02 33.37 -23.54
N GLN A 369 39.06 32.03 -23.61
CA GLN A 369 40.21 31.08 -23.77
C GLN A 369 41.69 31.36 -23.30
N GLN A 370 42.43 30.25 -23.05
CA GLN A 370 43.91 30.03 -22.83
C GLN A 370 44.41 30.14 -21.35
N ALA A 371 45.44 29.44 -20.82
CA ALA A 371 46.46 28.44 -21.28
C ALA A 371 47.21 27.79 -20.04
N ILE A 372 48.13 26.79 -20.02
CA ILE A 372 48.60 25.63 -20.85
C ILE A 372 49.63 24.77 -20.02
N ASN A 373 49.65 23.41 -20.15
CA ASN A 373 50.73 22.42 -19.74
C ASN A 373 51.12 22.27 -18.24
N MET A 374 51.82 21.23 -17.71
CA MET A 374 52.13 19.80 -18.03
C MET A 374 52.49 19.09 -16.66
N THR A 375 53.12 17.91 -16.41
CA THR A 375 54.00 16.89 -17.08
C THR A 375 53.79 15.49 -16.46
N GLY A 376 54.42 14.40 -16.98
CA GLY A 376 54.51 13.07 -16.32
C GLY A 376 55.77 12.25 -16.72
N SER A 377 56.02 11.06 -16.13
CA SER A 377 57.09 10.12 -16.55
C SER A 377 56.90 8.68 -16.01
N SER A 378 57.66 7.71 -16.57
CA SER A 378 57.50 6.24 -16.41
C SER A 378 58.83 5.48 -16.49
N SER A 379 58.92 4.20 -16.08
CA SER A 379 59.91 3.23 -16.62
C SER A 379 59.58 1.74 -16.32
N LEU A 380 60.22 0.81 -17.07
CA LEU A 380 60.08 -0.66 -17.05
C LEU A 380 61.41 -1.31 -17.49
N VAL A 381 61.76 -2.51 -16.98
CA VAL A 381 62.91 -3.34 -17.46
C VAL A 381 62.61 -4.86 -17.34
N LEU A 382 63.20 -5.70 -18.21
CA LEU A 382 63.13 -7.19 -18.23
C LEU A 382 64.53 -7.83 -18.22
N TYR A 383 64.68 -9.12 -17.84
CA TYR A 383 65.28 -10.17 -18.72
C TYR A 383 65.16 -11.65 -18.25
N ARG A 384 65.75 -12.60 -19.01
CA ARG A 384 65.53 -14.07 -19.14
C ARG A 384 66.28 -15.01 -18.12
N SER A 385 66.53 -16.28 -18.49
CA SER A 385 66.36 -17.47 -17.64
C SER A 385 67.22 -18.73 -18.01
N GLY A 386 67.27 -19.72 -17.10
CA GLY A 386 67.75 -21.13 -17.29
C GLY A 386 69.00 -21.53 -16.47
N PRO A 387 69.37 -22.83 -16.32
CA PRO A 387 68.73 -24.09 -16.77
C PRO A 387 68.40 -25.08 -15.58
N SER A 388 68.55 -26.41 -15.76
CA SER A 388 67.88 -27.48 -14.97
C SER A 388 68.79 -28.60 -14.40
N SER A 389 68.30 -29.31 -13.37
CA SER A 389 68.80 -30.62 -12.88
C SER A 389 67.74 -31.33 -11.99
N SER A 390 67.87 -32.65 -11.75
CA SER A 390 66.87 -33.50 -11.07
C SER A 390 67.47 -34.46 -10.02
N MET A 391 66.66 -34.93 -9.04
CA MET A 391 66.58 -36.35 -8.57
C MET A 391 65.79 -36.57 -7.24
N THR A 392 64.97 -37.65 -7.26
CA THR A 392 64.49 -38.57 -6.18
C THR A 392 64.08 -38.12 -4.76
N THR A 393 63.46 -39.07 -4.02
CA THR A 393 62.64 -38.87 -2.81
C THR A 393 63.05 -39.77 -1.62
N THR A 394 62.72 -39.36 -0.40
CA THR A 394 62.56 -40.21 0.80
C THR A 394 61.73 -39.44 1.86
N GLN A 395 61.22 -40.11 2.90
CA GLN A 395 60.14 -39.57 3.76
C GLN A 395 60.54 -39.28 5.23
N SER A 396 59.76 -38.35 5.82
CA SER A 396 59.46 -38.16 7.25
C SER A 396 60.48 -37.39 8.13
N PRO A 397 60.07 -36.85 9.29
CA PRO A 397 58.99 -35.85 9.39
C PRO A 397 59.39 -34.60 10.21
N ALA A 398 58.53 -33.57 10.18
CA ALA A 398 58.50 -32.41 11.07
C ALA A 398 59.76 -31.49 11.11
N SER A 399 59.79 -30.47 10.24
CA SER A 399 60.35 -29.16 10.60
C SER A 399 59.77 -28.01 9.76
N LEU A 400 59.96 -26.80 10.29
CA LEU A 400 59.61 -25.46 9.81
C LEU A 400 59.56 -25.29 8.27
N ILE A 401 58.46 -24.72 7.75
CA ILE A 401 58.38 -24.28 6.34
C ILE A 401 59.30 -23.06 6.15
N SER A 402 60.45 -23.28 5.51
CA SER A 402 61.38 -22.22 5.12
C SER A 402 60.80 -21.34 4.01
N SER A 403 60.85 -20.02 4.19
CA SER A 403 60.24 -19.01 3.31
C SER A 403 60.97 -18.77 1.97
N ARG A 404 61.67 -19.79 1.44
CA ARG A 404 62.55 -19.69 0.25
C ARG A 404 62.12 -20.51 -0.98
N LEU A 405 60.93 -21.12 -0.98
CA LEU A 405 60.39 -21.85 -2.15
C LEU A 405 59.04 -21.34 -2.67
N PHE A 406 58.46 -20.31 -2.05
CA PHE A 406 57.22 -19.70 -2.54
C PHE A 406 57.55 -18.63 -3.59
N SER A 407 57.72 -19.06 -4.86
CA SER A 407 57.86 -18.10 -5.96
C SER A 407 56.55 -17.32 -6.13
N GLN A 408 56.64 -16.04 -6.53
CA GLN A 408 55.46 -15.19 -6.70
C GLN A 408 54.44 -15.80 -7.68
N GLN A 409 54.93 -16.46 -8.75
CA GLN A 409 54.10 -17.16 -9.73
C GLN A 409 53.37 -18.38 -9.14
N THR A 410 54.08 -19.18 -8.33
CA THR A 410 53.49 -20.36 -7.64
C THR A 410 52.44 -19.91 -6.61
N GLY A 411 52.72 -18.82 -5.88
CA GLY A 411 51.79 -18.21 -4.95
C GLY A 411 50.54 -17.66 -5.63
N THR A 412 50.68 -16.94 -6.74
CA THR A 412 49.53 -16.48 -7.53
C THR A 412 48.72 -17.64 -8.10
N ALA A 413 49.36 -18.71 -8.59
CA ALA A 413 48.66 -19.86 -9.14
C ALA A 413 47.81 -20.58 -8.09
N ILE A 414 48.37 -20.84 -6.90
CA ILE A 414 47.63 -21.45 -5.77
C ILE A 414 46.52 -20.51 -5.29
N ALA A 415 46.77 -19.19 -5.25
CA ALA A 415 45.74 -18.21 -4.89
C ALA A 415 44.59 -18.17 -5.90
N THR A 416 44.87 -18.22 -7.21
CA THR A 416 43.81 -18.30 -8.24
C THR A 416 43.07 -19.62 -8.21
N GLU A 417 43.75 -20.75 -8.01
CA GLU A 417 43.15 -22.08 -7.88
C GLU A 417 42.16 -22.12 -6.70
N LEU A 418 42.56 -21.56 -5.55
CA LEU A 418 41.69 -21.43 -4.37
C LEU A 418 40.55 -20.43 -4.59
N LEU A 419 40.80 -19.30 -5.26
CA LEU A 419 39.77 -18.31 -5.58
C LEU A 419 38.71 -18.87 -6.54
N TYR A 420 39.11 -19.62 -7.57
CA TYR A 420 38.19 -20.30 -8.48
C TYR A 420 37.39 -21.39 -7.76
N ARG A 421 38.01 -22.18 -6.87
CA ARG A 421 37.28 -23.17 -6.07
C ARG A 421 36.28 -22.53 -5.10
N LEU A 422 36.66 -21.42 -4.46
CA LEU A 422 35.76 -20.66 -3.58
C LEU A 422 34.59 -20.03 -4.37
N LEU A 423 34.88 -19.42 -5.52
CA LEU A 423 33.87 -18.84 -6.41
C LEU A 423 32.91 -19.91 -6.94
N PHE A 424 33.44 -21.08 -7.35
CA PHE A 424 32.63 -22.20 -7.82
C PHE A 424 31.75 -22.79 -6.72
N ASP A 425 32.25 -22.91 -5.48
CA ASP A 425 31.44 -23.38 -4.35
C ASP A 425 30.36 -22.35 -3.95
N ILE A 426 30.65 -21.04 -4.03
CA ILE A 426 29.65 -19.97 -3.84
C ILE A 426 28.58 -20.04 -4.95
N ILE A 427 28.98 -20.17 -6.22
CA ILE A 427 28.05 -20.28 -7.36
C ILE A 427 27.18 -21.53 -7.24
N ASN A 428 27.75 -22.68 -6.84
CA ASN A 428 26.99 -23.92 -6.66
C ASN A 428 26.02 -23.84 -5.46
N ARG A 429 26.40 -23.17 -4.36
CA ARG A 429 25.47 -22.89 -3.24
C ARG A 429 24.35 -21.96 -3.69
N PHE A 430 24.66 -20.91 -4.45
CA PHE A 430 23.67 -19.98 -4.97
C PHE A 430 22.71 -20.68 -5.94
N LEU A 431 23.21 -21.51 -6.85
CA LEU A 431 22.41 -22.35 -7.75
C LEU A 431 21.54 -23.35 -6.98
N ALA A 432 22.07 -24.02 -5.96
CA ALA A 432 21.29 -24.97 -5.15
C ALA A 432 20.18 -24.26 -4.34
N THR A 433 20.46 -23.08 -3.78
CA THR A 433 19.44 -22.24 -3.12
C THR A 433 18.41 -21.73 -4.12
N PHE A 434 18.84 -21.26 -5.30
CA PHE A 434 17.93 -20.81 -6.37
C PHE A 434 17.05 -21.94 -6.89
N GLN A 435 17.60 -23.14 -7.13
CA GLN A 435 16.84 -24.33 -7.51
C GLN A 435 15.84 -24.75 -6.44
N ARG A 436 16.19 -24.62 -5.15
CA ARG A 436 15.30 -24.95 -4.02
C ARG A 436 14.23 -23.88 -3.75
N LEU A 437 14.51 -22.62 -4.08
CA LEU A 437 13.50 -21.55 -4.09
C LEU A 437 12.56 -21.71 -5.28
N ALA A 438 13.10 -21.95 -6.48
CA ALA A 438 12.33 -22.24 -7.69
C ALA A 438 11.43 -23.47 -7.49
N SER A 439 11.96 -24.58 -6.96
CA SER A 439 11.15 -25.76 -6.65
C SER A 439 10.07 -25.41 -5.64
N LYS A 440 10.39 -24.74 -4.52
CA LYS A 440 9.38 -24.35 -3.52
C LYS A 440 8.28 -23.46 -4.12
N SER A 441 8.63 -22.48 -4.97
CA SER A 441 7.64 -21.63 -5.66
C SER A 441 6.81 -22.40 -6.69
N MET A 442 7.39 -23.40 -7.36
CA MET A 442 6.68 -24.27 -8.30
C MET A 442 5.79 -25.29 -7.57
N ASP A 443 6.22 -25.80 -6.41
CA ASP A 443 5.44 -26.69 -5.54
C ASP A 443 4.26 -25.92 -4.93
N GLU A 444 4.50 -24.68 -4.48
CA GLU A 444 3.46 -23.77 -3.97
C GLU A 444 2.45 -23.41 -5.07
N ALA A 445 2.94 -22.99 -6.25
CA ALA A 445 2.09 -22.73 -7.43
C ALA A 445 1.34 -23.99 -7.89
N SER A 446 1.97 -25.17 -7.90
CA SER A 446 1.31 -26.43 -8.24
C SER A 446 0.23 -26.77 -7.22
N SER A 447 0.49 -26.61 -5.92
CA SER A 447 -0.51 -26.83 -4.86
C SER A 447 -1.68 -25.83 -4.93
N TRP A 448 -1.46 -24.63 -5.47
CA TRP A 448 -2.48 -23.62 -5.72
C TRP A 448 -3.29 -23.96 -6.98
N ILE A 449 -2.63 -24.36 -8.07
CA ILE A 449 -3.26 -24.83 -9.31
C ILE A 449 -4.12 -26.08 -9.05
N GLU A 450 -3.62 -27.07 -8.31
CA GLU A 450 -4.37 -28.27 -7.95
C GLU A 450 -5.60 -27.93 -7.08
N ARG A 451 -5.44 -27.02 -6.11
CA ARG A 451 -6.54 -26.54 -5.26
C ARG A 451 -7.60 -25.80 -6.07
N LYS A 452 -7.21 -24.91 -7.00
CA LYS A 452 -8.14 -24.20 -7.90
C LYS A 452 -8.79 -25.13 -8.93
N LEU A 453 -8.09 -26.15 -9.42
CA LEU A 453 -8.68 -27.21 -10.26
C LEU A 453 -9.69 -28.05 -9.46
N GLN A 454 -9.42 -28.33 -8.19
CA GLN A 454 -10.31 -29.08 -7.31
C GLN A 454 -11.56 -28.26 -6.95
N GLU A 455 -11.41 -26.99 -6.55
CA GLU A 455 -12.53 -26.04 -6.41
C GLU A 455 -13.38 -25.98 -7.69
N ARG A 456 -12.77 -25.91 -8.87
CA ARG A 456 -13.49 -25.87 -10.16
C ARG A 456 -14.24 -27.17 -10.44
N ARG A 457 -13.70 -28.33 -10.08
CA ARG A 457 -14.38 -29.63 -10.16
C ARG A 457 -15.57 -29.71 -9.20
N GLU A 458 -15.43 -29.20 -7.98
CA GLU A 458 -16.49 -29.20 -6.97
C GLU A 458 -17.61 -28.23 -7.37
N ARG A 459 -17.29 -27.01 -7.83
CA ARG A 459 -18.27 -26.09 -8.44
C ARG A 459 -19.01 -26.70 -9.62
N LEU A 460 -18.32 -27.47 -10.49
CA LEU A 460 -18.95 -28.20 -11.61
C LEU A 460 -19.83 -29.37 -11.14
N GLN A 461 -19.46 -30.08 -10.08
CA GLN A 461 -20.30 -31.13 -9.48
C GLN A 461 -21.55 -30.55 -8.80
N GLU A 462 -21.41 -29.45 -8.06
CA GLU A 462 -22.55 -28.73 -7.49
C GLU A 462 -23.48 -28.16 -8.56
N ALA A 463 -22.93 -27.53 -9.61
CA ALA A 463 -23.73 -27.05 -10.74
C ALA A 463 -24.49 -28.22 -11.41
N LYS A 464 -23.83 -29.36 -11.60
CA LYS A 464 -24.45 -30.57 -12.16
C LYS A 464 -25.52 -31.19 -11.24
N ALA A 465 -25.35 -31.11 -9.91
CA ALA A 465 -26.36 -31.54 -8.94
C ALA A 465 -27.59 -30.61 -8.94
N ARG A 466 -27.37 -29.29 -8.96
CA ARG A 466 -28.43 -28.27 -9.09
C ARG A 466 -29.13 -28.33 -10.45
N SER A 467 -28.43 -28.79 -11.49
CA SER A 467 -28.95 -28.97 -12.86
C SER A 467 -29.97 -30.11 -13.00
N THR A 468 -30.36 -30.80 -11.93
CA THR A 468 -31.49 -31.76 -11.97
C THR A 468 -32.84 -31.09 -12.31
N ASN A 469 -32.99 -29.78 -12.06
CA ASN A 469 -34.11 -28.96 -12.56
C ASN A 469 -33.85 -28.32 -13.94
N GLY A 470 -32.65 -28.44 -14.50
CA GLY A 470 -32.25 -27.75 -15.75
C GLY A 470 -32.80 -28.38 -17.04
N LEU A 471 -33.20 -29.66 -16.99
CA LEU A 471 -33.74 -30.41 -18.15
C LEU A 471 -34.95 -29.74 -18.80
N HIS A 472 -35.78 -29.05 -18.01
CA HIS A 472 -37.02 -28.44 -18.49
C HIS A 472 -36.80 -27.18 -19.35
N VAL A 473 -35.63 -26.52 -19.26
CA VAL A 473 -35.31 -25.31 -20.04
C VAL A 473 -34.76 -25.68 -21.41
N VAL A 474 -33.92 -26.71 -21.51
CA VAL A 474 -33.37 -27.18 -22.79
C VAL A 474 -34.51 -27.65 -23.71
N GLU A 475 -35.46 -28.41 -23.15
CA GLU A 475 -36.64 -28.86 -23.87
C GLU A 475 -37.57 -27.74 -24.38
N GLU A 476 -37.60 -26.55 -23.75
CA GLU A 476 -38.37 -25.42 -24.29
C GLU A 476 -37.57 -24.64 -25.34
N VAL A 477 -36.25 -24.50 -25.17
CA VAL A 477 -35.37 -23.85 -26.15
C VAL A 477 -35.32 -24.63 -27.47
N ASP A 478 -35.25 -25.96 -27.42
CA ASP A 478 -35.28 -26.79 -28.64
C ASP A 478 -36.63 -26.66 -29.39
N LYS A 479 -37.76 -26.67 -28.67
CA LYS A 479 -39.10 -26.43 -29.25
C LYS A 479 -39.22 -25.03 -29.88
N LEU A 480 -38.55 -24.03 -29.30
CA LEU A 480 -38.46 -22.68 -29.87
C LEU A 480 -37.56 -22.61 -31.12
N ALA A 481 -36.47 -23.38 -31.16
CA ALA A 481 -35.55 -23.46 -32.29
C ALA A 481 -36.20 -24.16 -33.50
N GLU A 482 -36.88 -25.29 -33.29
CA GLU A 482 -37.61 -26.03 -34.33
C GLU A 482 -38.71 -25.16 -34.96
N SER A 483 -39.51 -24.47 -34.14
CA SER A 483 -40.58 -23.58 -34.62
C SER A 483 -40.07 -22.28 -35.28
N SER A 484 -38.81 -21.90 -35.04
CA SER A 484 -38.16 -20.73 -35.65
C SER A 484 -37.27 -21.05 -36.85
N GLY A 485 -37.17 -22.32 -37.25
CA GLY A 485 -36.39 -22.75 -38.42
C GLY A 485 -34.86 -22.70 -38.24
N PHE A 486 -34.36 -22.64 -37.00
CA PHE A 486 -32.92 -22.66 -36.73
C PHE A 486 -32.38 -24.10 -36.78
N ILE A 487 -31.43 -24.35 -37.69
CA ILE A 487 -30.76 -25.67 -37.78
C ILE A 487 -29.65 -25.74 -36.73
N THR A 488 -29.95 -26.37 -35.59
CA THR A 488 -28.93 -26.81 -34.63
C THR A 488 -28.11 -27.96 -35.21
N CYS A 489 -26.79 -27.96 -35.00
CA CYS A 489 -25.90 -29.03 -35.42
C CYS A 489 -25.37 -29.79 -34.19
N PRO A 490 -25.77 -31.06 -33.97
CA PRO A 490 -25.41 -31.77 -32.74
C PRO A 490 -23.94 -32.18 -32.76
N ILE A 491 -23.18 -31.71 -31.76
CA ILE A 491 -21.85 -32.26 -31.44
C ILE A 491 -22.05 -33.57 -30.66
N GLY A 492 -22.53 -34.58 -31.37
CA GLY A 492 -22.86 -35.91 -30.86
C GLY A 492 -22.82 -36.93 -32.01
N GLY A 493 -22.25 -38.11 -31.75
CA GLY A 493 -21.84 -39.03 -32.81
C GLY A 493 -22.97 -39.72 -33.59
N ASN A 494 -22.68 -40.05 -34.85
CA ASN A 494 -23.41 -40.96 -35.75
C ASN A 494 -24.86 -40.60 -36.15
N SER A 495 -25.01 -39.76 -37.16
CA SER A 495 -25.85 -40.10 -38.33
C SER A 495 -25.50 -39.26 -39.58
N GLY A 496 -25.64 -39.85 -40.77
CA GLY A 496 -25.73 -39.14 -42.07
C GLY A 496 -24.48 -38.39 -42.56
N ALA A 497 -23.82 -38.89 -43.61
CA ALA A 497 -22.68 -38.20 -44.22
C ALA A 497 -23.05 -36.84 -44.85
N ARG A 498 -22.52 -35.74 -44.28
CA ARG A 498 -22.43 -34.42 -44.94
C ARG A 498 -20.99 -33.90 -44.80
N ARG A 499 -20.51 -33.18 -45.82
CA ARG A 499 -19.11 -32.73 -45.91
C ARG A 499 -18.81 -31.65 -44.87
N GLN A 500 -17.63 -31.72 -44.26
CA GLN A 500 -17.05 -30.61 -43.51
C GLN A 500 -16.86 -29.38 -44.43
N PRO A 501 -16.87 -28.15 -43.90
CA PRO A 501 -16.58 -26.95 -44.67
C PRO A 501 -15.19 -27.04 -45.34
N PRO A 502 -15.00 -26.63 -46.60
CA PRO A 502 -13.73 -26.79 -47.31
C PRO A 502 -12.52 -26.19 -46.59
N TRP A 503 -12.71 -25.06 -45.90
CA TRP A 503 -11.65 -24.39 -45.14
C TRP A 503 -11.12 -25.23 -43.97
N VAL A 504 -11.99 -25.98 -43.27
CA VAL A 504 -11.58 -26.88 -42.17
C VAL A 504 -10.65 -27.96 -42.72
N LYS A 505 -10.98 -28.54 -43.87
CA LYS A 505 -10.13 -29.55 -44.52
C LYS A 505 -8.78 -28.97 -44.92
N SER A 506 -8.74 -27.79 -45.54
CA SER A 506 -7.47 -27.14 -45.94
C SER A 506 -6.59 -26.70 -44.76
N VAL A 507 -7.17 -26.40 -43.60
CA VAL A 507 -6.42 -26.15 -42.36
C VAL A 507 -5.80 -27.45 -41.83
N LEU A 508 -6.58 -28.54 -41.76
CA LEU A 508 -6.07 -29.83 -41.30
C LEU A 508 -4.99 -30.39 -42.24
N GLU A 509 -5.20 -30.36 -43.55
CA GLU A 509 -4.18 -30.72 -44.55
C GLU A 509 -2.96 -29.79 -44.47
N GLY A 510 -3.13 -28.51 -44.15
CA GLY A 510 -2.03 -27.57 -43.93
C GLY A 510 -1.18 -27.87 -42.69
N ILE A 511 -1.78 -28.41 -41.63
CA ILE A 511 -1.08 -28.86 -40.42
C ILE A 511 -0.37 -30.20 -40.70
N GLU A 512 -1.04 -31.15 -41.34
CA GLU A 512 -0.50 -32.49 -41.64
C GLU A 512 0.64 -32.45 -42.67
N GLU A 513 0.61 -31.52 -43.63
CA GLU A 513 1.73 -31.22 -44.55
C GLU A 513 2.82 -30.34 -43.91
N GLY A 514 2.70 -29.95 -42.64
CA GLY A 514 3.68 -29.12 -41.93
C GLY A 514 3.80 -27.67 -42.43
N ARG A 515 2.81 -27.18 -43.18
CA ARG A 515 2.73 -25.82 -43.74
C ARG A 515 2.12 -24.79 -42.77
N LEU A 516 1.66 -25.24 -41.60
CA LEU A 516 1.13 -24.42 -40.51
C LEU A 516 1.77 -24.87 -39.19
N HIS A 517 1.98 -23.93 -38.28
CA HIS A 517 2.58 -24.13 -36.96
C HIS A 517 1.78 -23.38 -35.88
N ASP A 518 1.92 -23.78 -34.61
CA ASP A 518 1.15 -23.20 -33.48
C ASP A 518 1.23 -21.66 -33.39
N ARG A 519 2.38 -21.09 -33.77
CA ARG A 519 2.63 -19.64 -33.86
C ARG A 519 1.76 -18.89 -34.87
N ASP A 520 1.17 -19.58 -35.85
CA ASP A 520 0.32 -18.99 -36.89
C ASP A 520 -1.13 -18.75 -36.40
N PHE A 521 -1.47 -19.24 -35.20
CA PHE A 521 -2.80 -19.16 -34.59
C PHE A 521 -2.92 -18.15 -33.44
N TYR A 522 -1.90 -17.34 -33.18
CA TYR A 522 -1.94 -16.30 -32.14
C TYR A 522 -2.53 -14.98 -32.67
N THR A 523 -3.78 -14.68 -32.30
CA THR A 523 -4.28 -13.31 -32.29
C THR A 523 -3.69 -12.57 -31.10
N ASN A 524 -3.03 -11.42 -31.35
CA ASN A 524 -2.18 -10.71 -30.39
C ASN A 524 -2.83 -10.53 -29.00
N SER A 525 -2.16 -11.02 -27.96
CA SER A 525 -2.34 -10.58 -26.57
C SER A 525 -1.44 -9.37 -26.31
N TRP A 526 -1.96 -8.39 -25.58
CA TRP A 526 -1.23 -7.23 -25.02
C TRP A 526 -1.59 -7.11 -23.54
#